data_AF-A0A482RB71-F1
#
_entry.id   AF-A0A482RB71-F1
#
_cell.length_a   1.000
_cell.length_b   1.000
_cell.length_c   1.000
_cell.angle_alpha   90.00
_cell.angle_beta   90.00
_cell.angle_gamma   90.00
#
_symmetry.space_group_name_H-M   'P 1'
#
loop_
_entity.id
_entity.type
_entity.pdbx_description
1 polymer ?
#
loop_
_entity_poly.entity_id
_entity_poly.type
_entity_poly.pdbx_seq_one_letter_code
_entity_poly.pdbx_strand_id
1 'polypeptide(L)'
;MRELVYKRGYAKLNKQRVAIGDNAVVEAGLGHLGLMCVEDLIHEIYTVGPHFKEANNFLWTFKLSSPLGGLERKLSHFIEGGQAGNREDKINALVSRML
;
A
#
# COMPACT_ATOMS: atom_id res chain seq x y z
N MET A 1 -0.81 -1.83 -7.08
CA MET A 1 -1.41 -0.93 -6.06
C MET A 1 -2.79 -1.42 -5.60
N ARG A 2 -3.75 -1.57 -6.51
CA ARG A 2 -5.13 -2.00 -6.21
C ARG A 2 -5.24 -3.19 -5.24
N GLU A 3 -4.53 -4.29 -5.53
CA GLU A 3 -4.58 -5.47 -4.68
C GLU A 3 -4.04 -5.25 -3.25
N LEU A 4 -3.06 -4.36 -3.06
CA LEU A 4 -2.54 -4.02 -1.73
C LEU A 4 -3.64 -3.38 -0.88
N VAL A 5 -4.36 -2.42 -1.44
CA VAL A 5 -5.41 -1.70 -0.72
C VAL A 5 -6.59 -2.63 -0.42
N TYR A 6 -7.06 -3.42 -1.38
CA TYR A 6 -8.19 -4.31 -1.13
C TYR A 6 -7.86 -5.48 -0.19
N LYS A 7 -6.69 -6.12 -0.33
CA LYS A 7 -6.37 -7.32 0.46
C LYS A 7 -5.73 -6.99 1.80
N ARG A 8 -4.97 -5.88 1.88
CA ARG A 8 -4.12 -5.54 3.03
C ARG A 8 -4.35 -4.11 3.54
N GLY A 9 -5.31 -3.37 2.99
CA GLY A 9 -5.59 -1.99 3.35
C GLY A 9 -6.27 -1.85 4.70
N TYR A 10 -5.70 -0.97 5.52
CA TYR A 10 -6.28 -0.52 6.77
C TYR A 10 -6.17 0.99 6.82
N ALA A 11 -7.16 1.65 7.39
CA ALA A 11 -7.16 3.07 7.66
C ALA A 11 -6.61 3.36 9.06
N LYS A 12 -5.99 4.53 9.21
CA LYS A 12 -5.55 5.13 10.46
C LYS A 12 -6.55 6.20 10.86
N LEU A 13 -7.62 5.80 11.53
CA LEU A 13 -8.66 6.70 12.03
C LEU A 13 -8.53 6.83 13.54
N ASN A 14 -8.46 8.06 14.06
CA ASN A 14 -8.34 8.32 15.51
C ASN A 14 -7.21 7.53 16.18
N LYS A 15 -6.07 7.40 15.49
CA LYS A 15 -4.90 6.58 15.91
C LYS A 15 -5.18 5.08 16.05
N GLN A 16 -6.35 4.61 15.63
CA GLN A 16 -6.72 3.20 15.57
C GLN A 16 -6.51 2.65 14.15
N ARG A 17 -6.25 1.34 14.08
CA ARG A 17 -6.13 0.59 12.84
C ARG A 17 -7.48 -0.01 12.49
N VAL A 18 -8.16 0.54 11.49
CA VAL A 18 -9.51 0.14 11.06
C VAL A 18 -9.44 -0.55 9.70
N ALA A 19 -10.13 -1.67 9.51
CA ALA A 19 -10.17 -2.34 8.21
C ALA A 19 -10.99 -1.50 7.21
N ILE A 20 -10.48 -1.36 5.98
CA ILE A 20 -11.22 -0.69 4.90
C ILE A 20 -12.15 -1.75 4.27
N GLY A 21 -13.33 -1.93 4.86
CA GLY A 21 -14.35 -2.88 4.37
C GLY A 21 -15.38 -2.24 3.45
N ASP A 22 -15.59 -0.93 3.56
CA ASP A 22 -16.56 -0.16 2.81
C ASP A 22 -16.02 1.26 2.51
N ASN A 23 -16.72 1.98 1.63
CA ASN A 23 -16.34 3.34 1.25
C ASN A 23 -16.56 4.36 2.37
N ALA A 24 -17.45 4.09 3.34
CA ALA A 24 -17.72 5.02 4.43
C ALA A 24 -16.49 5.21 5.33
N VAL A 25 -15.63 4.20 5.45
CA VAL A 25 -14.34 4.33 6.15
C VAL A 25 -13.41 5.36 5.46
N VAL A 26 -13.40 5.39 4.12
CA VAL A 26 -12.59 6.35 3.36
C VAL A 26 -13.19 7.74 3.43
N GLU A 27 -14.50 7.86 3.19
CA GLU A 27 -15.23 9.11 3.26
C GLU A 27 -15.11 9.76 4.66
N ALA A 28 -15.21 8.98 5.74
CA ALA A 28 -15.05 9.48 7.09
C ALA A 28 -13.65 10.09 7.37
N GLY A 29 -12.61 9.59 6.71
CA GLY A 29 -11.24 10.07 6.89
C GLY A 29 -10.83 11.18 5.92
N LEU A 30 -11.26 11.07 4.66
CA LEU A 30 -10.75 11.86 3.54
C LEU A 30 -11.84 12.51 2.70
N GLY A 31 -13.12 12.35 3.03
CA GLY A 31 -14.24 12.93 2.28
C GLY A 31 -14.18 14.45 2.20
N HIS A 32 -13.62 15.12 3.21
CA HIS A 32 -13.38 16.57 3.21
C HIS A 32 -12.38 17.03 2.13
N LEU A 33 -11.58 16.11 1.58
CA LEU A 33 -10.65 16.34 0.47
C LEU A 33 -11.23 15.89 -0.89
N GLY A 34 -12.51 15.46 -0.91
CA GLY A 34 -13.17 14.95 -2.11
C GLY A 34 -12.87 13.48 -2.42
N LEU A 35 -12.20 12.75 -1.52
CA LEU A 35 -11.93 11.32 -1.68
C LEU A 35 -13.05 10.51 -1.03
N MET A 36 -13.98 10.01 -1.85
CA MET A 36 -15.26 9.44 -1.40
C MET A 36 -15.23 7.91 -1.35
N CYS A 37 -14.36 7.27 -2.13
CA CYS A 37 -14.29 5.83 -2.21
C CYS A 37 -12.86 5.28 -2.25
N VAL A 38 -12.74 3.96 -2.13
CA VAL A 38 -11.43 3.26 -2.23
C VAL A 38 -10.76 3.51 -3.58
N GLU A 39 -11.53 3.71 -4.65
CA GLU A 39 -10.98 3.99 -5.98
C GLU A 39 -10.29 5.36 -6.04
N ASP A 40 -10.92 6.39 -5.48
CA ASP A 40 -10.34 7.73 -5.41
C ASP A 40 -9.03 7.69 -4.62
N LEU A 41 -9.01 6.96 -3.50
CA LEU A 41 -7.80 6.76 -2.70
C LEU A 41 -6.68 6.08 -3.49
N ILE A 42 -7.00 5.01 -4.24
CA ILE A 42 -6.01 4.31 -5.07
C ILE A 42 -5.49 5.22 -6.17
N HIS A 43 -6.39 5.96 -6.84
CA HIS A 43 -6.04 6.89 -7.89
C HIS A 43 -5.08 7.97 -7.37
N GLU A 44 -5.48 8.65 -6.29
CA GLU A 44 -4.72 9.72 -5.64
C GLU A 44 -3.28 9.28 -5.28
N ILE A 45 -3.12 8.06 -4.75
CA ILE A 45 -1.79 7.53 -4.42
C ILE A 45 -1.01 7.14 -5.67
N TYR A 46 -1.65 6.50 -6.65
CA TYR A 46 -0.97 5.98 -7.83
C TYR A 46 -0.50 7.11 -8.76
N THR A 47 -1.31 8.15 -8.94
CA THR A 47 -0.98 9.30 -9.80
C THR A 47 -0.18 10.38 -9.06
N VAL A 48 0.01 10.22 -7.74
CA VAL A 48 0.64 11.23 -6.88
C VAL A 48 -0.11 12.56 -6.99
N GLY A 49 -1.40 12.52 -6.64
CA GLY A 49 -2.28 13.68 -6.69
C GLY A 49 -1.98 14.76 -5.63
N PRO A 50 -2.78 15.85 -5.61
CA PRO A 50 -2.56 16.99 -4.72
C PRO A 50 -2.62 16.67 -3.22
N HIS A 51 -3.39 15.64 -2.83
CA HIS A 51 -3.60 15.19 -1.45
C HIS A 51 -2.90 13.86 -1.16
N PHE A 52 -1.85 13.53 -1.93
CA PHE A 52 -1.07 12.31 -1.76
C PHE A 52 -0.60 12.09 -0.31
N LYS A 53 -0.17 13.16 0.37
CA LYS A 53 0.36 13.05 1.74
C LYS A 53 -0.74 12.65 2.72
N GLU A 54 -1.93 13.20 2.60
CA GLU A 54 -3.10 12.90 3.41
C GLU A 54 -3.60 11.48 3.13
N ALA A 55 -3.73 11.12 1.85
CA ALA A 55 -4.10 9.78 1.40
C ALA A 55 -3.13 8.69 1.90
N ASN A 56 -1.82 8.95 1.81
CA ASN A 56 -0.79 8.01 2.29
C ASN A 56 -0.76 7.92 3.83
N ASN A 57 -0.96 9.03 4.55
CA ASN A 57 -1.02 9.02 6.02
C ASN A 57 -2.30 8.39 6.57
N PHE A 58 -3.40 8.45 5.81
CA PHE A 58 -4.64 7.75 6.11
C PHE A 58 -4.44 6.23 6.05
N LEU A 59 -3.64 5.72 5.13
CA LEU A 59 -3.31 4.29 5.12
C LEU A 59 -2.41 3.92 6.31
N TRP A 60 -2.81 2.88 7.03
CA TRP A 60 -1.93 2.22 7.97
C TRP A 60 -0.84 1.46 7.21
N THR A 61 0.35 1.35 7.79
CA THR A 61 1.46 0.60 7.18
C THR A 61 1.05 -0.83 6.81
N PHE A 62 1.26 -1.19 5.54
CA PHE A 62 0.88 -2.52 5.06
C PHE A 62 1.66 -3.61 5.78
N LYS A 63 0.93 -4.49 6.48
CA LYS A 63 1.49 -5.69 7.11
C LYS A 63 1.40 -6.85 6.12
N LEU A 64 2.50 -7.07 5.39
CA LEU A 64 2.62 -8.12 4.38
C LEU A 64 3.08 -9.45 4.99
N SER A 65 2.81 -10.56 4.30
CA SER A 65 3.33 -11.88 4.66
C SER A 65 4.75 -12.10 4.13
N SER A 66 5.46 -13.09 4.67
CA SER A 66 6.70 -13.57 4.07
C SER A 66 6.46 -14.02 2.62
N PRO A 67 7.37 -13.73 1.68
CA PRO A 67 7.16 -14.07 0.27
C PRO A 67 7.13 -15.59 0.08
N LEU A 68 6.12 -16.09 -0.63
CA LEU A 68 6.01 -17.51 -1.03
C LEU A 68 7.26 -17.94 -1.79
N GLY A 69 7.95 -19.00 -1.38
CA GLY A 69 9.23 -19.44 -1.97
C GLY A 69 10.48 -18.77 -1.38
N GLY A 70 10.33 -17.91 -0.37
CA GLY A 70 11.44 -17.35 0.41
C GLY A 70 12.26 -16.26 -0.30
N LEU A 71 13.30 -15.78 0.39
CA LEU A 71 14.28 -14.85 -0.13
C LEU A 71 15.65 -15.46 0.11
N GLU A 72 16.46 -15.57 -0.93
CA GLU A 72 17.80 -16.14 -0.85
C GLU A 72 18.81 -15.14 -0.27
N ARG A 73 19.48 -14.36 -1.13
CA ARG A 73 20.52 -13.39 -0.77
C ARG A 73 19.89 -12.07 -0.33
N LYS A 74 19.30 -12.06 0.87
CA LYS A 74 18.56 -10.91 1.43
C LYS A 74 19.36 -9.62 1.54
N LEU A 75 20.66 -9.73 1.86
CA LEU A 75 21.50 -8.58 2.20
C LEU A 75 22.18 -7.95 0.96
N SER A 76 22.41 -8.75 -0.10
CA SER A 76 23.07 -8.27 -1.32
C SER A 76 22.14 -7.41 -2.16
N HIS A 77 22.72 -6.48 -2.94
CA HIS A 77 21.94 -5.60 -3.79
C HIS A 77 21.27 -6.37 -4.93
N PHE A 78 20.10 -5.93 -5.39
CA PHE A 78 19.31 -6.62 -6.41
C PHE A 78 20.08 -6.77 -7.74
N ILE A 79 20.87 -5.75 -8.13
CA ILE A 79 21.72 -5.78 -9.33
C ILE A 79 22.79 -6.88 -9.24
N GLU A 80 23.25 -7.23 -8.04
CA GLU A 80 24.25 -8.28 -7.79
C GLU A 80 23.62 -9.69 -7.65
N GLY A 81 22.34 -9.83 -7.99
CA GLY A 81 21.56 -11.06 -7.79
C GLY A 81 21.04 -11.24 -6.35
N GLY A 82 21.03 -10.17 -5.56
CA GLY A 82 20.44 -10.13 -4.21
C GLY A 82 18.96 -9.75 -4.19
N GLN A 83 18.48 -9.32 -3.02
CA GLN A 83 17.08 -8.90 -2.80
C GLN A 83 16.94 -7.50 -2.17
N ALA A 84 18.04 -6.87 -1.77
CA ALA A 84 18.05 -5.51 -1.21
C ALA A 84 18.13 -4.44 -2.31
N GLY A 85 17.67 -3.24 -2.01
CA GLY A 85 17.75 -2.09 -2.91
C GLY A 85 16.62 -1.98 -3.93
N ASN A 86 16.80 -1.05 -4.86
CA ASN A 86 15.81 -0.78 -5.90
C ASN A 86 15.81 -1.91 -6.95
N ARG A 87 14.61 -2.33 -7.33
CA ARG A 87 14.38 -3.35 -8.37
C ARG A 87 13.40 -2.88 -9.44
N GLU A 88 13.15 -1.57 -9.48
CA GLU A 88 12.24 -0.91 -10.43
C GLU A 88 10.86 -1.60 -10.44
N ASP A 89 10.37 -1.95 -11.62
CA ASP A 89 9.09 -2.61 -11.87
C ASP A 89 9.00 -4.03 -11.28
N LYS A 90 10.13 -4.70 -11.06
CA LYS A 90 10.19 -6.07 -10.50
C LYS A 90 9.73 -6.15 -9.05
N ILE A 91 9.51 -5.01 -8.39
CA ILE A 91 8.92 -4.96 -7.04
C ILE A 91 7.52 -5.56 -7.03
N ASN A 92 6.77 -5.42 -8.12
CA ASN A 92 5.40 -5.93 -8.24
C ASN A 92 5.34 -7.45 -8.09
N ALA A 93 6.29 -8.17 -8.69
CA ALA A 93 6.39 -9.63 -8.58
C ALA A 93 6.72 -10.08 -7.14
N LEU A 94 7.57 -9.33 -6.43
CA LEU A 94 7.81 -9.62 -5.00
C LEU A 94 6.54 -9.37 -4.19
N VAL A 95 5.92 -8.21 -4.34
CA VAL A 95 4.73 -7.84 -3.58
C VAL A 95 3.62 -8.86 -3.79
N SER A 96 3.40 -9.33 -5.03
CA SER A 96 2.42 -10.37 -5.33
C SER A 96 2.67 -11.69 -4.57
N ARG A 97 3.92 -12.03 -4.24
CA ARG A 97 4.27 -13.21 -3.43
C ARG A 97 4.04 -12.99 -1.93
N MET A 98 3.87 -11.74 -1.49
CA MET A 98 3.70 -11.33 -0.09
C MET A 98 2.27 -10.92 0.27
N LEU A 99 1.42 -10.71 -0.75
CA LEU A 99 -0.02 -10.45 -0.62
C LEU A 99 -0.77 -11.69 -0.17
#